data_AF-A0A2V8YI99-F1
#
_entry.id   AF-A0A2V8YI99-F1
#
_cell.length_a   1.000
_cell.length_b   1.000
_cell.length_c   1.000
_cell.angle_alpha   90.00
_cell.angle_beta   90.00
_cell.angle_gamma   90.00
#
_symmetry.space_group_name_H-M   'P 1'
#
loop_
_entity.id
_entity.type
_entity.pdbx_description
1 polymer ?
#
loop_
_entity_poly.entity_id
_entity_poly.type
_entity_poly.pdbx_seq_one_letter_code
_entity_poly.pdbx_strand_id
1 'polypeptide(L)' 'MSQIKIQVGQLWKKDGTGDIYLVTRLYSEALHTMAVLRKSGAEGEAQVRVRVEHGSKGQTMRGFSPAQEEESY' A
#
# COMPACT_ATOMS: atom_id res chain seq x y z
N MET A 1 8.37 -0.20 19.83
CA MET A 1 7.54 0.64 18.93
C MET A 1 7.24 -0.20 17.71
N SER A 2 5.97 -0.50 17.44
CA SER A 2 5.56 -1.25 16.24
C SER A 2 5.84 -0.38 15.02
N GLN A 3 6.65 -0.87 14.09
CA GLN A 3 6.87 -0.20 12.81
C GLN A 3 5.73 -0.59 11.88
N ILE A 4 5.12 0.41 11.22
CA ILE A 4 4.08 0.20 10.21
C ILE A 4 4.64 -0.74 9.14
N LYS A 5 3.95 -1.85 8.89
CA LYS A 5 4.35 -2.85 7.90
C LYS A 5 3.21 -3.04 6.91
N ILE A 6 3.51 -2.86 5.63
CA ILE A 6 2.53 -3.06 4.58
C ILE A 6 2.25 -4.56 4.42
N GLN A 7 0.98 -4.92 4.32
CA GLN A 7 0.50 -6.29 4.18
C GLN A 7 -0.53 -6.41 3.05
N VAL A 8 -0.58 -7.58 2.42
CA VAL A 8 -1.66 -7.94 1.50
C VAL A 8 -2.98 -7.92 2.26
N GLY A 9 -4.03 -7.39 1.64
CA GLY A 9 -5.33 -7.20 2.29
C GLY A 9 -5.55 -5.80 2.84
N GLN A 10 -4.49 -5.01 3.06
CA GLN A 10 -4.64 -3.63 3.52
C GLN A 10 -5.21 -2.71 2.45
N LEU A 11 -6.02 -1.74 2.90
CA LEU A 11 -6.58 -0.69 2.06
C LEU A 11 -5.77 0.60 2.19
N TRP A 12 -5.48 1.20 1.04
CA TRP A 12 -4.74 2.44 0.91
C TRP A 12 -5.50 3.43 0.04
N LYS A 13 -5.54 4.68 0.48
CA LYS A 13 -6.20 5.78 -0.22
C LYS A 13 -5.18 6.52 -1.06
N LYS A 14 -5.47 6.73 -2.33
CA LYS A 14 -4.64 7.56 -3.21
C LYS A 14 -4.81 9.03 -2.86
N ASP A 15 -3.69 9.69 -2.61
CA ASP A 15 -3.68 11.11 -2.28
C ASP A 15 -4.19 11.94 -3.47
N GLY A 16 -4.97 12.98 -3.20
CA GLY A 16 -5.56 13.86 -4.21
C GLY A 16 -6.88 13.35 -4.83
N THR A 17 -7.03 12.06 -5.12
CA THR A 17 -8.30 11.53 -5.68
C THR A 17 -9.22 10.92 -4.64
N GLY A 18 -8.68 10.44 -3.51
CA GLY A 18 -9.46 9.75 -2.49
C GLY A 18 -9.89 8.33 -2.88
N ASP A 19 -9.46 7.84 -4.06
CA ASP A 19 -9.73 6.47 -4.51
C ASP A 19 -9.10 5.46 -3.54
N ILE A 20 -9.83 4.37 -3.28
CA ILE A 20 -9.38 3.30 -2.39
C ILE A 20 -8.79 2.16 -3.22
N TYR A 21 -7.66 1.65 -2.76
CA TYR A 21 -6.93 0.56 -3.38
C TYR A 21 -6.61 -0.54 -2.38
N LEU A 22 -6.74 -1.79 -2.82
CA LEU A 22 -6.37 -2.98 -2.07
C LEU A 22 -4.95 -3.41 -2.42
N VAL A 23 -4.11 -3.63 -1.41
CA VAL A 23 -2.81 -4.30 -1.58
C VAL A 23 -3.08 -5.76 -1.90
N THR A 24 -2.77 -6.18 -3.13
CA THR A 24 -3.03 -7.55 -3.59
C THR A 24 -1.78 -8.43 -3.57
N ARG A 25 -0.59 -7.82 -3.73
CA ARG A 25 0.70 -8.52 -3.69
C ARG A 25 1.79 -7.60 -3.16
N LEU A 26 2.75 -8.20 -2.48
CA LEU A 26 4.03 -7.60 -2.13
C LEU A 26 5.13 -8.51 -2.66
N TYR A 27 6.12 -7.94 -3.34
CA TYR A 27 7.32 -8.69 -3.72
C TYR A 27 8.55 -7.81 -3.58
N SER A 28 9.66 -8.46 -3.26
CA SER A 28 10.98 -7.83 -3.23
C SER A 28 11.66 -8.03 -4.57
N GLU A 29 11.95 -6.93 -5.24
CA GLU A 29 12.95 -6.87 -6.30
C GLU A 29 14.34 -6.71 -5.65
N ALA A 30 15.41 -6.76 -6.46
CA ALA A 30 16.79 -6.81 -5.94
C ALA A 30 17.12 -5.74 -4.88
N LEU A 31 16.60 -4.52 -5.03
CA LEU A 31 16.90 -3.40 -4.11
C LEU A 31 15.67 -2.83 -3.40
N HIS A 32 14.46 -3.20 -3.83
CA HIS A 32 13.24 -2.51 -3.41
C HIS A 32 12.07 -3.47 -3.25
N THR A 33 11.19 -3.17 -2.31
CA THR A 33 9.89 -3.84 -2.20
C THR A 33 8.86 -3.07 -3.02
N MET A 34 8.03 -3.79 -3.75
CA MET A 34 6.92 -3.26 -4.53
C MET A 34 5.60 -3.77 -3.95
N ALA A 35 4.61 -2.88 -3.91
CA ALA A 35 3.22 -3.19 -3.67
C ALA A 35 2.44 -3.16 -4.98
N VAL A 36 1.57 -4.15 -5.19
CA VAL A 36 0.61 -4.15 -6.29
C VAL A 36 -0.75 -3.82 -5.74
N LEU A 37 -1.31 -2.75 -6.25
CA LEU A 37 -2.57 -2.20 -5.79
C LEU A 37 -3.64 -2.37 -6.86
N ARG A 38 -4.82 -2.80 -6.42
CA ARG A 38 -6.01 -2.88 -7.28
C ARG A 38 -7.04 -1.88 -6.78
N LYS A 39 -7.62 -1.10 -7.68
CA LYS A 39 -8.66 -0.14 -7.31
C LYS A 39 -9.91 -0.87 -6.82
N SER A 40 -10.46 -0.46 -5.67
CA SER A 40 -11.68 -1.02 -5.11
C SER A 40 -12.88 -0.68 -6.00
N GLY A 41 -13.75 -1.66 -6.26
CA GLY A 41 -14.89 -1.49 -7.17
C GLY A 41 -14.54 -1.52 -8.67
N ALA A 42 -13.26 -1.74 -9.01
CA ALA A 42 -12.76 -1.72 -10.39
C ALA A 42 -11.87 -2.95 -10.66
N GLU A 43 -12.44 -4.15 -10.50
CA GLU A 43 -11.65 -5.39 -10.48
C GLU A 43 -11.09 -5.78 -11.85
N GLY A 44 -11.72 -5.30 -12.93
CA GLY A 44 -11.27 -5.50 -14.31
C GLY A 44 -10.26 -4.46 -14.81
N GLU A 45 -9.95 -3.43 -14.01
CA GLU A 45 -8.96 -2.42 -14.39
C GLU A 45 -7.52 -2.88 -14.12
N ALA A 46 -6.58 -2.24 -14.82
CA ALA A 46 -5.16 -2.51 -14.63
C ALA A 46 -4.72 -2.22 -13.19
N GLN A 47 -3.89 -3.11 -12.64
CA GLN A 47 -3.28 -2.92 -11.33
C GLN A 47 -2.15 -1.90 -11.42
N VAL A 48 -1.96 -1.14 -10.34
CA VAL A 48 -0.84 -0.19 -10.23
C VAL A 48 0.25 -0.77 -9.36
N ARG A 49 1.51 -0.53 -9.73
CA ARG A 49 2.69 -0.95 -8.99
C ARG A 49 3.30 0.26 -8.31
N VAL A 50 3.53 0.18 -7.01
CA VAL A 50 4.06 1.28 -6.21
C VAL A 50 5.23 0.79 -5.39
N ARG A 51 6.32 1.56 -5.40
CA ARG A 51 7.48 1.28 -4.56
C ARG A 51 7.16 1.54 -3.09
N VAL A 52 7.52 0.60 -2.25
CA VAL A 52 7.49 0.76 -0.80
C VAL A 52 8.73 1.53 -0.35
N GLU A 53 8.49 2.65 0.32
CA GLU A 53 9.52 3.47 0.95
C GLU A 53 9.66 3.09 2.42
N HIS A 54 10.89 3.02 2.91
CA HIS A 54 11.20 2.68 4.29
C HIS A 54 11.66 3.95 5.00
N GLY A 55 10.87 4.43 5.95
CA GLY A 55 11.17 5.62 6.75
C GLY A 55 11.31 5.29 8.23
N SER A 56 11.60 6.32 9.03
CA SER A 56 11.75 6.20 10.49
C SER A 56 10.49 5.70 11.21
N LYS A 57 9.30 5.90 10.60
CA LYS A 57 8.00 5.45 11.13
C LYS A 57 7.54 4.09 10.59
N GLY A 58 8.31 3.45 9.69
CA GLY A 58 7.94 2.20 9.04
C GLY A 58 7.81 2.33 7.52
N GLN A 59 7.07 1.40 6.92
CA GLN A 59 6.85 1.33 5.48
C GLN A 59 5.75 2.29 5.02
N THR A 60 5.97 2.95 3.88
CA THR A 60 5.05 3.93 3.27
C THR A 60 5.00 3.76 1.76
N MET A 61 4.01 4.35 1.10
CA MET A 61 3.89 4.40 -0.35
C MET A 61 3.69 5.84 -0.80
N ARG A 62 4.57 6.35 -1.68
CA ARG A 62 4.45 7.72 -2.18
C ARG A 62 3.10 7.93 -2.87
N GLY A 63 2.37 8.97 -2.43
CA GLY A 63 1.06 9.31 -2.99
C GLY A 63 -0.08 8.44 -2.49
N PHE A 64 0.14 7.65 -1.43
CA PHE A 64 -0.89 6.89 -0.76
C PHE A 64 -0.80 7.04 0.76
N SER A 65 -1.97 7.07 1.39
CA SER A 65 -2.14 7.08 2.84
C SER A 65 -2.92 5.83 3.28
N PRO A 66 -2.64 5.22 4.45
CA PRO A 66 -3.46 4.13 4.98
C PRO A 66 -4.94 4.53 5.04
N ALA A 67 -5.84 3.68 4.56
CA ALA A 67 -7.28 3.95 4.58
C ALA A 67 -7.96 3.50 5.89
N GLN A 68 -7.25 2.71 6.71
CA GLN A 68 -7.68 2.26 8.03
C GLN A 68 -6.54 2.47 9.02
N GLU A 69 -6.89 2.72 10.28
CA GLU A 69 -5.93 2.74 11.38
C GLU A 69 -5.39 1.32 11.59
N GLU A 70 -4.07 1.19 11.75
CA GLU A 70 -3.42 -0.10 11.94
C GLU A 70 -3.84 -0.64 13.32
N GLU A 71 -4.78 -1.59 13.37
CA GLU A 71 -5.12 -2.31 14.61
C GLU A 71 -3.87 -3.07 15.07
N SER A 72 -3.17 -2.48 16.05
CA SER A 72 -2.04 -3.09 16.73
C SER A 72 -2.60 -4.06 17.77
N TYR A 73 -2.58 -5.36 17.48
CA TYR A 73 -2.83 -6.41 18.48
C TYR A 73 -1.55 -6.76 19.23
#